data_AF-A0A3N5LI51-F1
#
_entry.id   AF-A0A3N5LI51-F1
#
_cell.length_a   1.000
_cell.length_b   1.000
_cell.length_c   1.000
_cell.angle_alpha   90.00
_cell.angle_beta   90.00
_cell.angle_gamma   90.00
#
_symmetry.space_group_name_H-M   'P 1'
#
loop_
_entity.id
_entity.type
_entity.pdbx_description
1 polymer ?
#
loop_
_entity_poly.entity_id
_entity_poly.type
_entity_poly.pdbx_seq_one_letter_code
_entity_poly.pdbx_strand_id
1 'polypeptide(L)' 'SWIICVLVTVVVSYLSKPKPESELAGLVYGCTELPSEGHLRLYQRPIFWAGVVCVVFVALNIIFW' A
#
# COMPACT_ATOMS: atom_id res chain seq x y z
N SER A 1 -1.08 22.70 -7.92
CA SER A 1 -2.13 22.37 -6.93
C SER A 1 -1.82 21.16 -6.05
N TRP A 2 -1.19 20.10 -6.57
CA TRP A 2 -0.91 18.88 -5.79
C TRP A 2 0.04 19.09 -4.59
N ILE A 3 1.17 19.78 -4.80
CA ILE A 3 2.17 20.03 -3.75
C ILE A 3 1.57 20.80 -2.57
N ILE A 4 0.82 21.87 -2.85
CA ILE A 4 0.18 22.70 -1.82
C ILE A 4 -0.85 21.87 -1.03
N CYS A 5 -1.64 21.04 -1.70
CA CYS A 5 -2.63 20.17 -1.06
C CYS A 5 -1.98 19.15 -0.11
N VAL A 6 -0.91 18.48 -0.55
CA VAL A 6 -0.16 17.52 0.29
C VAL A 6 0.44 18.24 1.49
N LEU A 7 1.03 19.41 1.29
CA LEU A 7 1.69 20.17 2.35
C LEU A 7 0.70 20.61 3.42
N VAL A 8 -0.46 21.16 3.02
CA VAL A 8 -1.54 21.51 3.96
C VAL A 8 -2.06 20.27 4.71
N THR A 9 -2.27 19.17 4.00
CA THR A 9 -2.75 17.91 4.61
C THR A 9 -1.78 17.40 5.68
N VAL A 10 -0.48 17.41 5.41
CA VAL A 10 0.55 16.99 6.36
C VAL A 10 0.56 17.90 7.59
N VAL A 11 0.57 19.23 7.39
CA VAL A 11 0.58 20.20 8.50
C VAL A 11 -0.65 20.05 9.39
N VAL A 12 -1.85 20.00 8.81
CA VAL A 12 -3.10 19.83 9.57
C VAL A 12 -3.15 18.48 10.28
N SER A 13 -2.64 17.41 9.65
CA SER A 13 -2.57 16.08 10.26
C SER A 13 -1.70 16.06 11.51
N TYR A 14 -0.54 16.72 11.50
CA TYR A 14 0.35 16.83 12.66
C TYR A 14 -0.22 17.68 13.80
N LEU A 15 -1.00 18.71 13.47
CA LEU A 15 -1.65 19.57 14.47
C LEU A 15 -2.92 18.94 15.07
N SER A 16 -3.45 17.89 14.45
CA SER A 16 -4.67 17.21 14.88
C SER A 16 -4.34 16.03 15.80
N LYS A 17 -5.21 15.73 16.76
CA LYS A 17 -5.05 14.54 17.62
C LYS A 17 -5.52 13.28 16.89
N PRO A 18 -4.66 12.24 16.73
CA PRO A 18 -5.10 10.96 16.17
C PRO A 18 -6.02 10.24 17.15
N LYS A 19 -7.00 9.48 16.62
CA LYS A 19 -7.79 8.54 17.43
C LYS A 19 -6.91 7.38 17.91
N PRO A 20 -7.17 6.83 19.11
CA PRO A 20 -6.39 5.70 19.63
C PRO A 20 -6.57 4.46 18.73
N GLU A 21 -5.47 3.76 18.45
CA GLU A 21 -5.44 2.61 17.54
C GLU A 21 -6.34 1.46 18.01
N SER A 22 -6.56 1.32 19.32
CA SER A 22 -7.46 0.32 19.90
C SER A 22 -8.92 0.53 19.52
N GLU A 23 -9.34 1.78 19.23
CA GLU A 23 -10.69 2.07 18.70
C GLU A 23 -10.79 1.83 17.19
N LEU A 24 -9.67 1.62 16.50
CA LEU A 24 -9.61 1.44 15.05
C LEU A 24 -9.45 -0.04 14.66
N ALA A 25 -9.15 -0.92 15.62
CA ALA A 25 -9.09 -2.37 15.43
C ALA A 25 -10.47 -2.92 15.05
N GLY A 26 -10.55 -3.64 13.92
CA GLY A 26 -11.80 -4.17 13.35
C GLY A 26 -12.60 -3.16 12.51
N LEU A 27 -12.29 -1.87 12.58
CA LEU A 27 -12.89 -0.81 11.77
C LEU A 27 -12.02 -0.44 10.56
N VAL A 28 -10.70 -0.43 10.76
CA VAL A 28 -9.71 -0.11 9.73
C VAL A 28 -8.90 -1.36 9.43
N TYR A 29 -8.82 -1.70 8.14
CA TYR A 29 -8.07 -2.86 7.66
C TYR A 29 -6.62 -2.89 8.17
N GLY A 30 -5.96 -1.73 8.24
CA GLY A 30 -4.59 -1.60 8.73
C GLY A 30 -4.39 -1.79 10.25
N CYS A 31 -5.45 -1.66 11.05
CA CYS A 31 -5.42 -1.88 12.51
C CYS A 31 -6.04 -3.24 12.90
N THR A 32 -6.45 -4.04 11.91
CA THR A 32 -7.12 -5.33 12.13
C THR A 32 -6.12 -6.46 11.88
N GLU A 33 -6.16 -7.51 12.69
CA GLU A 33 -5.33 -8.69 12.46
C GLU A 33 -5.78 -9.40 11.18
N LEU A 34 -4.92 -9.35 10.17
CA LEU A 34 -5.18 -9.93 8.86
C LEU A 34 -4.79 -11.41 8.87
N PRO A 35 -5.65 -12.31 8.35
CA PRO A 35 -5.30 -13.71 8.24
C PRO A 35 -4.09 -13.88 7.32
N SER A 36 -3.10 -14.65 7.78
CA SER A 36 -1.85 -14.86 7.03
C SER A 36 -2.11 -15.61 5.72
N GLU A 37 -1.67 -15.03 4.60
CA GLU A 37 -1.71 -15.67 3.27
C GLU A 37 -0.66 -16.80 3.11
N GLY A 38 0.02 -17.20 4.20
CA GLY A 38 1.08 -18.19 4.21
C GLY A 38 0.68 -19.57 3.67
N HIS A 39 -0.61 -19.92 3.72
CA HIS A 39 -1.12 -21.21 3.23
C HIS A 39 -1.47 -21.22 1.72
N LEU A 40 -1.45 -20.07 1.04
CA LEU A 40 -1.81 -20.00 -0.38
C LEU A 40 -0.64 -20.38 -1.29
N ARG A 41 -0.94 -21.09 -2.38
CA ARG A 41 0.02 -21.50 -3.42
C ARG A 41 0.60 -20.27 -4.13
N LEU A 42 1.86 -20.36 -4.60
CA LEU A 42 2.59 -19.24 -5.23
C LEU A 42 1.80 -18.51 -6.33
N TYR A 43 1.07 -19.24 -7.19
CA TYR A 43 0.26 -18.66 -8.26
C TYR A 43 -1.02 -17.93 -7.81
N GLN A 44 -1.50 -18.20 -6.60
CA GLN A 44 -2.65 -17.50 -6.00
C GLN A 44 -2.23 -16.20 -5.31
N ARG A 45 -0.93 -16.00 -5.08
CA ARG A 45 -0.41 -14.82 -4.39
C ARG A 45 -0.28 -13.66 -5.38
N PRO A 46 -0.95 -12.52 -5.16
CA PRO A 46 -0.87 -11.35 -6.05
C PRO A 46 0.57 -10.86 -6.26
N ILE A 47 1.43 -11.02 -5.25
CA ILE A 47 2.83 -10.57 -5.29
C ILE A 47 3.66 -11.27 -6.37
N PHE A 48 3.37 -12.55 -6.67
CA PHE A 48 4.09 -13.30 -7.70
C PHE A 48 3.86 -12.67 -9.07
N TRP A 49 2.59 -12.41 -9.42
CA TRP A 49 2.22 -11.77 -10.68
C TRP A 49 2.69 -10.32 -10.77
N ALA A 50 2.67 -9.57 -9.66
CA ALA A 50 3.24 -8.22 -9.62
C ALA A 50 4.73 -8.23 -10.01
N GLY A 51 5.51 -9.20 -9.52
CA GLY A 51 6.90 -9.40 -9.91
C GLY A 51 7.07 -9.71 -11.40
N VAL A 52 6.27 -10.63 -11.94
CA VAL A 52 6.29 -10.99 -13.37
C VAL A 52 6.01 -9.77 -14.25
N VAL A 53 4.95 -9.01 -13.93
CA VAL A 53 4.58 -7.81 -14.70
C VAL A 53 5.68 -6.74 -14.60
N CYS A 54 6.29 -6.55 -13.43
CA CYS A 54 7.40 -5.62 -13.25
C CYS A 54 8.61 -5.98 -14.11
N VAL A 55 9.00 -7.26 -14.15
CA VAL A 55 10.11 -7.76 -14.98
C VAL A 55 9.83 -7.50 -16.46
N VAL A 56 8.63 -7.82 -16.93
CA VAL A 56 8.23 -7.57 -18.33
C VAL A 56 8.28 -6.07 -18.63
N PHE A 57 7.75 -5.23 -17.75
CA PHE A 57 7.74 -3.78 -17.93
C PHE A 57 9.16 -3.19 -18.04
N VAL A 58 10.08 -3.62 -17.19
CA VAL A 58 11.49 -3.20 -17.24
C VAL A 58 12.17 -3.70 -18.51
N ALA A 59 11.94 -4.96 -18.89
CA ALA A 59 12.52 -5.51 -20.12
C ALA A 59 12.05 -4.75 -21.36
N LEU A 60 10.75 -4.43 -21.46
CA LEU A 60 10.21 -3.61 -22.54
C LEU A 60 10.80 -2.20 -22.51
N ASN A 61 10.93 -1.58 -21.33
CA ASN A 61 11.58 -0.28 -21.21
C ASN A 61 13.01 -0.30 -21.76
N ILE A 62 13.81 -1.32 -21.43
CA ILE A 62 15.19 -1.44 -21.93
C ILE A 62 15.24 -1.64 -23.45
N ILE A 63 14.26 -2.35 -24.03
CA ILE A 63 14.22 -2.62 -25.48
C ILE A 63 13.76 -1.40 -26.29
N PHE A 64 12.81 -0.62 -25.76
CA PHE A 64 12.13 0.46 -26.50
C PHE A 64 12.61 1.87 -26.14
N TRP A 65 13.44 2.02 -25.12
CA TRP A 65 14.10 3.28 -24.76
C TRP A 65 15.42 3.44 -25.51
#